data_AF-A0A3D1SPX8-F1
#
_entry.id   AF-A0A3D1SPX8-F1
#
_cell.length_a   1.000
_cell.length_b   1.000
_cell.length_c   1.000
_cell.angle_alpha   90.00
_cell.angle_beta   90.00
_cell.angle_gamma   90.00
#
_symmetry.space_group_name_H-M   'P 1'
#
loop_
_entity.id
_entity.type
_entity.pdbx_description
1 polymer ?
#
loop_
_entity_poly.entity_id
_entity_poly.type
_entity_poly.pdbx_seq_one_letter_code
_entity_poly.pdbx_strand_id
1 'polypeptide(L)'
;MPFNIHQSLFDKDGLPREKAVEQYKEELAKLFFESPEGQALLDEGIEPGWSDMIVDFGMNYFSVTPPTMTPDNLQEILFGLFPRKVSAEADEAPGVIREMQYFWKFMEREFHLKNAAACLKILDDNAVNTLKKQMSNPANFGIAKSFVMMGAEQGFDMGTEEGVQSWMETYNAGITAGTQPRIPLPGEHR
;
A
#
# COMPACT_ATOMS: atom_id res chain seq x y z
N MET A 1 -22.13 9.31 -15.98
CA MET A 1 -21.21 10.02 -16.90
C MET A 1 -20.07 9.06 -17.20
N PRO A 2 -19.35 9.16 -18.33
CA PRO A 2 -18.13 8.37 -18.50
C PRO A 2 -17.13 8.75 -17.39
N PHE A 3 -16.48 7.75 -16.79
CA PHE A 3 -15.44 7.96 -15.78
C PHE A 3 -14.32 8.85 -16.34
N ASN A 4 -13.87 9.83 -15.56
CA ASN A 4 -12.80 10.74 -15.95
C ASN A 4 -11.55 10.49 -15.09
N ILE A 5 -10.57 9.78 -15.65
CA ILE A 5 -9.30 9.49 -14.97
C ILE A 5 -8.54 10.76 -14.54
N HIS A 6 -8.76 11.90 -15.22
CA HIS A 6 -8.14 13.20 -14.95
C HIS A 6 -9.01 14.13 -14.09
N GLN A 7 -10.01 13.61 -13.40
CA GLN A 7 -10.85 14.41 -12.51
C GLN A 7 -10.02 15.16 -11.46
N SER A 8 -10.40 16.42 -11.19
CA SER A 8 -9.80 17.20 -10.10
C SER A 8 -10.29 16.67 -8.76
N LEU A 9 -9.42 15.95 -8.04
CA LEU A 9 -9.72 15.36 -6.73
C LEU A 9 -9.27 16.19 -5.54
N PHE A 10 -8.41 17.18 -5.79
CA PHE A 10 -7.90 18.08 -4.76
C PHE A 10 -8.59 19.44 -4.86
N ASP A 11 -8.74 20.13 -3.73
CA ASP A 11 -9.12 21.53 -3.70
C ASP A 11 -7.92 22.46 -3.96
N LYS A 12 -8.16 23.76 -3.88
CA LYS A 12 -7.14 24.80 -4.12
C LYS A 12 -6.00 24.77 -3.10
N ASP A 13 -6.25 24.18 -1.92
CA ASP A 13 -5.30 24.09 -0.82
C ASP A 13 -4.57 22.75 -0.84
N GLY A 14 -4.82 21.92 -1.87
CA GLY A 14 -4.21 20.60 -2.05
C GLY A 14 -4.87 19.50 -1.22
N LEU A 15 -6.00 19.78 -0.57
CA LEU A 15 -6.69 18.81 0.27
C LEU A 15 -7.60 17.89 -0.57
N PRO A 16 -7.67 16.59 -0.25
CA PRO A 16 -8.56 15.67 -0.93
C PRO A 16 -10.03 16.04 -0.74
N ARG A 17 -10.80 16.03 -1.82
CA ARG A 17 -12.27 16.16 -1.77
C ARG A 17 -12.86 14.80 -1.49
N GLU A 18 -13.02 14.45 -0.21
CA GLU A 18 -13.39 13.10 0.28
C GLU A 18 -14.40 12.36 -0.62
N LYS A 19 -15.61 12.91 -0.82
CA LYS A 19 -16.65 12.26 -1.65
C LYS A 19 -16.23 12.02 -3.09
N ALA A 20 -15.47 12.95 -3.69
CA ALA A 20 -15.00 12.81 -5.06
C ALA A 20 -13.87 11.77 -5.16
N VAL A 21 -13.02 11.68 -4.13
CA VAL A 21 -11.96 10.67 -4.04
C VAL A 21 -12.55 9.28 -3.87
N GLU A 22 -13.52 9.11 -2.97
CA GLU A 22 -14.22 7.84 -2.76
C GLU A 22 -14.86 7.35 -4.07
N GLN A 23 -15.65 8.20 -4.73
CA GLN A 23 -16.28 7.87 -6.01
C GLN A 23 -15.25 7.55 -7.10
N TYR A 24 -14.16 8.32 -7.16
CA TYR A 24 -13.08 8.06 -8.13
C TYR A 24 -12.46 6.69 -7.94
N LYS A 25 -12.16 6.31 -6.69
CA LYS A 25 -11.58 5.00 -6.38
C LYS A 25 -12.54 3.87 -6.68
N GLU A 26 -13.80 3.97 -6.23
CA GLU A 26 -14.82 2.95 -6.48
C GLU A 26 -15.03 2.70 -7.97
N GLU A 27 -15.15 3.77 -8.77
CA GLU A 27 -15.31 3.66 -10.22
C GLU A 27 -14.05 3.10 -10.89
N LEU A 28 -12.86 3.52 -10.48
CA LEU A 28 -11.59 3.03 -11.02
C LEU A 28 -11.37 1.54 -10.73
N ALA A 29 -11.60 1.13 -9.48
CA ALA A 29 -11.50 -0.26 -9.05
C ALA A 29 -12.46 -1.14 -9.84
N LYS A 30 -13.73 -0.70 -9.96
CA LYS A 30 -14.73 -1.40 -10.78
C LYS A 30 -14.25 -1.57 -12.23
N LEU A 31 -13.78 -0.51 -12.88
CA LEU A 31 -13.31 -0.58 -14.26
C LEU A 31 -12.08 -1.49 -14.40
N PHE A 32 -11.17 -1.48 -13.43
CA PHE A 32 -10.02 -2.37 -13.43
C PHE A 32 -10.46 -3.84 -13.32
N PHE A 33 -11.30 -4.19 -12.36
CA PHE A 33 -11.73 -5.58 -12.20
C PHE A 33 -12.68 -6.06 -13.30
N GLU A 34 -13.40 -5.18 -14.00
CA GLU A 34 -14.17 -5.51 -15.21
C GLU A 34 -13.29 -5.63 -16.47
N SER A 35 -12.02 -5.22 -16.42
CA SER A 35 -11.09 -5.28 -17.55
C SER A 35 -10.51 -6.68 -17.78
N PRO A 36 -9.98 -6.98 -18.99
CA PRO A 36 -9.23 -8.22 -19.24
C PRO A 36 -8.05 -8.42 -18.29
N GLU A 37 -7.35 -7.35 -17.90
CA GLU A 37 -6.24 -7.39 -16.95
C GLU A 37 -6.70 -7.78 -15.54
N GLY A 38 -7.81 -7.20 -15.07
CA GLY A 38 -8.39 -7.53 -13.77
C GLY A 38 -8.96 -8.95 -13.74
N GLN A 39 -9.63 -9.38 -14.82
CA GLN A 39 -10.11 -10.77 -14.92
C GLN A 39 -8.95 -11.77 -14.95
N ALA A 40 -7.86 -11.47 -15.67
CA ALA A 40 -6.67 -12.33 -15.67
C ALA A 40 -6.01 -12.44 -14.30
N LEU A 41 -6.00 -11.36 -13.50
CA LEU A 41 -5.54 -11.40 -12.11
C LEU A 41 -6.37 -12.36 -11.26
N LEU A 42 -7.70 -12.30 -11.38
CA LEU A 42 -8.62 -13.16 -10.64
C LEU A 42 -8.51 -14.63 -11.07
N ASP A 43 -8.32 -14.88 -12.38
CA ASP A 43 -8.09 -16.22 -12.92
C ASP A 43 -6.77 -16.84 -12.41
N GLU A 44 -5.76 -16.01 -12.12
CA GLU A 44 -4.51 -16.43 -11.47
C GLU A 44 -4.68 -16.73 -9.97
N GLY A 45 -5.85 -16.46 -9.38
CA GLY A 45 -6.15 -16.70 -7.96
C GLY A 45 -5.44 -15.74 -7.01
N ILE A 46 -5.03 -14.56 -7.50
CA ILE A 46 -4.36 -13.56 -6.70
C ILE A 46 -5.39 -12.73 -5.93
N GLU A 47 -5.17 -12.55 -4.63
CA GLU A 47 -6.05 -11.74 -3.79
C GLU A 47 -5.98 -10.26 -4.22
N PRO A 48 -7.13 -9.65 -4.55
CA PRO A 48 -7.18 -8.27 -5.04
C PRO A 48 -7.12 -7.24 -3.92
N GLY A 49 -6.78 -5.99 -4.28
CA GLY A 49 -6.91 -4.82 -3.41
C GLY A 49 -5.62 -4.02 -3.25
N TRP A 50 -4.51 -4.49 -3.82
CA TRP A 50 -3.24 -3.79 -3.77
C TRP A 50 -3.27 -2.51 -4.61
N SER A 51 -4.03 -2.50 -5.71
CA SER A 51 -4.20 -1.33 -6.58
C SER A 51 -4.90 -0.18 -5.86
N ASP A 52 -5.96 -0.46 -5.11
CA ASP A 52 -6.66 0.53 -4.29
C ASP A 52 -5.72 1.16 -3.26
N MET A 53 -4.87 0.35 -2.62
CA MET A 53 -3.89 0.82 -1.64
C MET A 53 -2.81 1.72 -2.25
N ILE A 54 -2.33 1.41 -3.47
CA ILE A 54 -1.37 2.28 -4.18
C ILE A 54 -2.02 3.61 -4.55
N VAL A 55 -3.27 3.59 -5.01
CA VAL A 55 -4.02 4.81 -5.31
C VAL A 55 -4.19 5.66 -4.04
N ASP A 56 -4.56 5.03 -2.92
CA ASP A 56 -4.66 5.70 -1.63
C ASP A 56 -3.35 6.31 -1.17
N PHE A 57 -2.24 5.58 -1.26
CA PHE A 57 -0.94 6.11 -0.86
C PHE A 57 -0.47 7.23 -1.80
N GLY A 58 -0.73 7.11 -3.11
CA GLY A 58 -0.50 8.18 -4.08
C GLY A 58 -1.19 9.49 -3.68
N MET A 59 -2.48 9.41 -3.35
CA MET A 59 -3.26 10.60 -3.00
C MET A 59 -2.86 11.16 -1.63
N ASN A 60 -2.69 10.32 -0.63
CA ASN A 60 -2.51 10.76 0.76
C ASN A 60 -1.07 11.17 1.11
N TYR A 61 -0.06 10.61 0.44
CA TYR A 61 1.36 10.89 0.76
C TYR A 61 2.04 11.78 -0.28
N PHE A 62 1.54 11.82 -1.51
CA PHE A 62 2.18 12.53 -2.61
C PHE A 62 1.23 13.48 -3.35
N SER A 63 -0.05 13.52 -2.99
CA SER A 63 -1.08 14.31 -3.69
C SER A 63 -1.13 14.03 -5.20
N VAL A 64 -0.91 12.77 -5.59
CA VAL A 64 -0.98 12.32 -7.00
C VAL A 64 -2.10 11.31 -7.22
N THR A 65 -2.51 11.18 -8.48
CA THR A 65 -3.45 10.16 -8.99
C THR A 65 -2.75 9.32 -10.05
N PRO A 66 -3.31 8.19 -10.53
CA PRO A 66 -2.66 7.36 -11.56
C PRO A 66 -2.13 8.13 -12.77
N PRO A 67 -2.80 9.15 -13.34
CA PRO A 67 -2.23 9.95 -14.43
C PRO A 67 -1.00 10.80 -14.10
N THR A 68 -0.83 11.18 -12.84
CA THR A 68 0.26 12.07 -12.39
C THR A 68 1.31 11.36 -11.56
N MET A 69 1.07 10.09 -11.19
CA MET A 69 1.99 9.27 -10.43
C MET A 69 3.23 8.94 -11.29
N THR A 70 4.39 9.34 -10.78
CA THR A 70 5.68 9.07 -11.42
C THR A 70 6.24 7.70 -11.02
N PRO A 71 7.22 7.16 -11.76
CA PRO A 71 7.94 5.95 -11.34
C PRO A 71 8.56 6.08 -9.94
N ASP A 72 9.07 7.27 -9.59
CA ASP A 72 9.65 7.52 -8.26
C ASP A 72 8.59 7.46 -7.16
N ASN A 73 7.37 7.98 -7.43
CA ASN A 73 6.26 7.83 -6.49
C ASN A 73 5.90 6.35 -6.31
N LEU A 74 5.78 5.59 -7.39
CA LEU A 74 5.46 4.16 -7.32
C LEU A 74 6.56 3.38 -6.56
N GLN A 75 7.82 3.70 -6.82
CA GLN A 75 8.97 3.10 -6.14
C GLN A 75 8.95 3.38 -4.64
N GLU A 76 8.68 4.62 -4.23
CA GLU A 76 8.56 5.00 -2.82
C GLU A 76 7.33 4.35 -2.17
N ILE A 77 6.21 4.24 -2.87
CA ILE A 77 5.02 3.54 -2.36
C ILE A 77 5.35 2.06 -2.09
N LEU A 78 5.90 1.36 -3.09
CA LEU A 78 6.18 -0.06 -3.00
C LEU A 78 7.31 -0.40 -2.04
N PHE A 79 8.43 0.32 -2.09
CA PHE A 79 9.63 -0.08 -1.36
C PHE A 79 9.91 0.76 -0.12
N GLY A 80 9.17 1.85 0.08
CA GLY A 80 9.20 2.69 1.28
C GLY A 80 7.94 2.55 2.13
N LEU A 81 6.78 2.92 1.58
CA LEU A 81 5.52 2.98 2.35
C LEU A 81 4.96 1.61 2.70
N PHE A 82 4.94 0.66 1.75
CA PHE A 82 4.44 -0.70 2.01
C PHE A 82 5.19 -1.40 3.15
N PRO A 83 6.54 -1.53 3.10
CA PRO A 83 7.33 -2.08 4.20
C PRO A 83 7.06 -1.38 5.53
N ARG A 84 6.89 -0.05 5.50
CA ARG A 84 6.70 0.78 6.68
C ARG A 84 5.30 0.69 7.29
N LYS A 85 4.25 0.48 6.48
CA LYS A 85 2.85 0.72 6.89
C LYS A 85 1.92 -0.45 6.70
N VAL A 86 2.21 -1.35 5.77
CA VAL A 86 1.30 -2.44 5.41
C VAL A 86 1.65 -3.67 6.25
N SER A 87 0.71 -4.11 7.06
CA SER A 87 0.82 -5.29 7.95
C SER A 87 0.50 -6.60 7.23
N ALA A 88 0.93 -6.72 5.98
CA ALA A 88 0.87 -7.96 5.21
C ALA A 88 2.20 -8.69 5.29
N GLU A 89 2.15 -10.02 5.16
CA GLU A 89 3.35 -10.85 5.15
C GLU A 89 4.21 -10.60 3.91
N ALA A 90 5.52 -10.77 4.05
CA ALA A 90 6.44 -10.58 2.93
C ALA A 90 6.21 -11.56 1.76
N ASP A 91 5.53 -12.68 2.04
CA ASP A 91 5.12 -13.67 1.04
C ASP A 91 3.99 -13.18 0.12
N GLU A 92 3.33 -12.06 0.46
CA GLU A 92 2.35 -11.40 -0.41
C GLU A 92 3.01 -10.60 -1.56
N ALA A 93 4.32 -10.33 -1.46
CA ALA A 93 5.04 -9.50 -2.43
C ALA A 93 4.87 -9.93 -3.91
N PRO A 94 4.86 -11.23 -4.27
CA PRO A 94 4.56 -11.65 -5.64
C PRO A 94 3.17 -11.21 -6.11
N GLY A 95 2.15 -11.36 -5.26
CA GLY A 95 0.77 -10.94 -5.54
C GLY A 95 0.66 -9.42 -5.73
N VAL A 96 1.30 -8.64 -4.85
CA VAL A 96 1.36 -7.17 -4.95
C VAL A 96 1.94 -6.74 -6.30
N ILE A 97 3.14 -7.22 -6.64
CA ILE A 97 3.81 -6.83 -7.89
C ILE A 97 3.00 -7.28 -9.11
N ARG A 98 2.40 -8.47 -9.06
CA ARG A 98 1.60 -9.01 -10.15
C ARG A 98 0.33 -8.19 -10.39
N GLU A 99 -0.38 -7.80 -9.33
CA GLU A 99 -1.50 -6.87 -9.44
C GLU A 99 -1.05 -5.52 -10.01
N MET A 100 0.10 -4.99 -9.57
CA MET A 100 0.60 -3.73 -10.11
C MET A 100 0.93 -3.81 -11.60
N GLN A 101 1.46 -4.94 -12.08
CA GLN A 101 1.72 -5.15 -13.50
C GLN A 101 0.40 -5.13 -14.30
N TYR A 102 -0.64 -5.80 -13.81
CA TYR A 102 -1.95 -5.78 -14.46
C TYR A 102 -2.61 -4.40 -14.41
N PHE A 103 -2.55 -3.73 -13.27
CA PHE A 103 -3.11 -2.40 -13.07
C PHE A 103 -2.47 -1.37 -14.02
N TRP A 104 -1.15 -1.32 -14.12
CA TRP A 104 -0.49 -0.36 -15.01
C TRP A 104 -0.63 -0.71 -16.50
N LYS A 105 -0.77 -1.99 -16.86
CA LYS A 105 -1.16 -2.39 -18.24
C LYS A 105 -2.58 -1.91 -18.57
N PHE A 106 -3.52 -2.06 -17.63
CA PHE A 106 -4.86 -1.52 -17.76
C PHE A 106 -4.85 0.01 -17.93
N MET A 107 -4.07 0.73 -17.12
CA MET A 107 -3.90 2.19 -17.24
C MET A 107 -3.36 2.61 -18.62
N GLU A 108 -2.40 1.86 -19.16
CA GLU A 108 -1.85 2.10 -20.50
C GLU A 108 -2.88 1.83 -21.61
N ARG A 109 -3.61 0.72 -21.51
CA ARG A 109 -4.57 0.28 -22.54
C ARG A 109 -5.84 1.12 -22.56
N GLU A 110 -6.48 1.28 -21.41
CA GLU A 110 -7.82 1.89 -21.31
C GLU A 110 -7.76 3.41 -21.34
N PHE A 111 -6.77 3.99 -20.66
CA PHE A 111 -6.67 5.45 -20.47
C PHE A 111 -5.51 6.09 -21.22
N HIS A 112 -4.69 5.30 -21.93
CA HIS A 112 -3.55 5.78 -22.71
C HIS A 112 -2.57 6.64 -21.89
N LEU A 113 -2.41 6.29 -20.60
CA LEU A 113 -1.55 7.03 -19.68
C LEU A 113 -0.07 6.86 -20.06
N LYS A 114 0.57 7.97 -20.47
CA LYS A 114 1.96 7.97 -20.94
C LYS A 114 2.98 7.56 -19.88
N ASN A 115 2.66 7.74 -18.60
CA ASN A 115 3.50 7.36 -17.48
C ASN A 115 3.44 5.85 -17.17
N ALA A 116 2.40 5.14 -17.61
CA ALA A 116 2.22 3.73 -17.29
C ALA A 116 3.39 2.84 -17.75
N ALA A 117 3.90 3.07 -18.97
CA ALA A 117 5.07 2.36 -19.48
C ALA A 117 6.34 2.58 -18.62
N ALA A 118 6.47 3.74 -17.98
CA ALA A 118 7.59 4.02 -17.09
C ALA A 118 7.38 3.36 -15.71
N CYS A 119 6.16 3.36 -15.18
CA CYS A 119 5.80 2.63 -13.97
C CYS A 119 6.01 1.11 -14.13
N LEU A 120 5.64 0.53 -15.27
CA LEU A 120 5.85 -0.89 -15.57
C LEU A 120 7.33 -1.30 -15.54
N LYS A 121 8.26 -0.40 -15.84
CA LYS A 121 9.71 -0.68 -15.74
C LYS A 121 10.20 -0.86 -14.30
N ILE A 122 9.49 -0.30 -13.32
CA ILE A 122 9.79 -0.51 -11.89
C ILE A 122 9.36 -1.90 -11.43
N LEU A 123 8.41 -2.51 -12.14
CA LEU A 123 7.77 -3.79 -11.78
C LEU A 123 8.44 -4.97 -12.49
N ASP A 124 9.77 -4.96 -12.54
CA ASP A 124 10.58 -6.00 -13.16
C ASP A 124 10.65 -7.28 -12.31
N ASP A 125 11.38 -8.28 -12.81
CA ASP A 125 11.56 -9.57 -12.10
C ASP A 125 12.25 -9.42 -10.74
N ASN A 126 13.00 -8.32 -10.51
CA ASN A 126 13.66 -8.04 -9.24
C ASN A 126 12.74 -7.33 -8.24
N ALA A 127 11.65 -6.72 -8.70
CA ALA A 127 10.72 -5.99 -7.86
C ALA A 127 10.12 -6.88 -6.76
N VAL A 128 9.80 -8.14 -7.07
CA VAL A 128 9.29 -9.12 -6.09
C VAL A 128 10.30 -9.37 -4.98
N ASN A 129 11.55 -9.68 -5.34
CA ASN A 129 12.61 -9.94 -4.38
C ASN A 129 12.92 -8.71 -3.52
N THR A 130 12.88 -7.53 -4.13
CA THR A 130 13.10 -6.26 -3.45
C THR A 130 11.99 -6.00 -2.45
N LEU A 131 10.72 -6.06 -2.88
CA LEU A 131 9.57 -5.84 -2.00
C LEU A 131 9.57 -6.83 -0.84
N LYS A 132 9.77 -8.13 -1.13
CA LYS A 132 9.84 -9.17 -0.11
C LYS A 132 10.93 -8.88 0.93
N LYS A 133 12.13 -8.52 0.48
CA LYS A 133 13.25 -8.16 1.37
C LYS A 133 12.93 -6.93 2.24
N GLN A 134 12.29 -5.92 1.67
CA GLN A 134 11.96 -4.71 2.44
C GLN A 134 10.84 -4.99 3.45
N MET A 135 9.81 -5.77 3.08
CA MET A 135 8.68 -6.14 3.93
C MET A 135 9.05 -7.10 5.07
N SER A 136 10.09 -7.92 4.90
CA SER A 136 10.57 -8.84 5.94
C SER A 136 11.60 -8.22 6.88
N ASN A 137 12.04 -6.98 6.65
CA ASN A 137 13.04 -6.31 7.45
C ASN A 137 12.39 -5.40 8.51
N PRO A 138 12.42 -5.75 9.81
CA PRO A 138 11.79 -4.95 10.86
C PRO A 138 12.35 -3.54 10.99
N ALA A 139 13.59 -3.30 10.53
CA ALA A 139 14.20 -1.96 10.53
C ALA A 139 13.49 -0.97 9.59
N ASN A 140 12.67 -1.47 8.66
CA ASN A 140 11.87 -0.65 7.76
C ASN A 140 10.48 -0.33 8.31
N PHE A 141 10.08 -0.95 9.43
CA PHE A 141 8.71 -0.83 9.93
C PHE A 141 8.50 0.53 10.58
N GLY A 142 7.35 1.13 10.32
CA GLY A 142 6.90 2.29 11.07
C GLY A 142 6.35 1.88 12.43
N ILE A 143 6.24 2.85 13.34
CA ILE A 143 5.84 2.62 14.73
C ILE A 143 4.59 1.73 14.84
N ALA A 144 3.53 2.06 14.10
CA ALA A 144 2.27 1.34 14.15
C ALA A 144 2.42 -0.12 13.70
N LYS A 145 3.14 -0.37 12.60
CA LYS A 145 3.40 -1.74 12.12
C LYS A 145 4.26 -2.50 13.11
N SER A 146 5.34 -1.91 13.64
CA SER A 146 6.18 -2.55 14.66
C SER A 146 5.36 -2.95 15.88
N PHE A 147 4.46 -2.08 16.33
CA PHE A 147 3.55 -2.38 17.43
C PHE A 147 2.64 -3.58 17.12
N VAL A 148 2.04 -3.62 15.92
CA VAL A 148 1.19 -4.73 15.48
C VAL A 148 1.98 -6.04 15.38
N MET A 149 3.15 -6.03 14.71
CA MET A 149 3.95 -7.24 14.53
C MET A 149 4.41 -7.83 15.87
N MET A 150 4.84 -7.01 16.83
CA MET A 150 5.22 -7.49 18.16
C MET A 150 4.06 -8.10 18.94
N GLY A 151 2.84 -7.54 18.81
CA GLY A 151 1.64 -8.11 19.43
C GLY A 151 1.29 -9.47 18.84
N ALA A 152 1.31 -9.58 17.50
CA ALA A 152 1.06 -10.83 16.80
C ALA A 152 2.10 -11.91 17.15
N GLU A 153 3.40 -11.57 17.22
CA GLU A 153 4.47 -12.48 17.64
C GLU A 153 4.29 -13.00 19.08
N GLN A 154 3.66 -12.21 19.95
CA GLN A 154 3.31 -12.61 21.31
C GLN A 154 1.96 -13.33 21.41
N GLY A 155 1.31 -13.60 20.27
CA GLY A 155 0.07 -14.35 20.19
C GLY A 155 -1.19 -13.54 20.48
N PHE A 156 -1.11 -12.21 20.49
CA PHE A 156 -2.29 -11.36 20.59
C PHE A 156 -3.01 -11.30 19.24
N ASP A 157 -4.35 -11.29 19.29
CA ASP A 157 -5.18 -11.12 18.09
C ASP A 157 -5.26 -9.64 17.71
N MET A 158 -4.33 -9.20 16.87
CA MET A 158 -4.25 -7.82 16.39
C MET A 158 -5.36 -7.45 15.38
N GLY A 159 -6.24 -8.39 15.02
CA GLY A 159 -7.42 -8.15 14.20
C GLY A 159 -8.65 -7.70 14.99
N THR A 160 -8.58 -7.71 16.33
CA THR A 160 -9.72 -7.36 17.22
C THR A 160 -9.40 -6.15 18.09
N GLU A 161 -10.43 -5.38 18.47
CA GLU A 161 -10.26 -4.26 19.39
C GLU A 161 -9.75 -4.74 20.76
N GLU A 162 -10.31 -5.85 21.25
CA GLU A 162 -9.92 -6.45 22.52
C GLU A 162 -8.46 -6.92 22.52
N GLY A 163 -8.00 -7.55 21.43
CA GLY A 163 -6.62 -8.00 21.30
C GLY A 163 -5.63 -6.84 21.20
N VAL A 164 -5.98 -5.78 20.46
CA VAL A 164 -5.18 -4.55 20.38
C VAL A 164 -5.09 -3.86 21.74
N GLN A 165 -6.20 -3.73 22.47
CA GLN A 165 -6.20 -3.12 23.81
C GLN A 165 -5.37 -3.95 24.81
N SER A 166 -5.56 -5.27 24.82
CA SER A 166 -4.81 -6.18 25.70
C SER A 166 -3.31 -6.12 25.44
N TRP A 167 -2.91 -6.06 24.16
CA TRP A 167 -1.52 -5.88 23.79
C TRP A 167 -0.99 -4.51 24.21
N MET A 168 -1.76 -3.43 24.06
CA MET A 168 -1.37 -2.09 24.48
C MET A 168 -1.08 -2.01 25.97
N GLU A 169 -1.95 -2.57 26.81
CA GLU A 169 -1.73 -2.63 28.26
C GLU A 169 -0.47 -3.44 28.60
N THR A 170 -0.31 -4.61 27.97
CA THR A 170 0.86 -5.48 28.16
C THR A 170 2.16 -4.79 27.75
N TYR A 171 2.16 -4.13 26.60
CA TYR A 171 3.30 -3.39 26.07
C TYR A 171 3.70 -2.24 26.99
N ASN A 172 2.73 -1.41 27.42
CA ASN A 172 2.98 -0.27 28.29
C ASN A 172 3.50 -0.70 29.67
N ALA A 173 2.95 -1.78 30.25
CA ALA A 173 3.45 -2.36 31.48
C ALA A 173 4.88 -2.90 31.30
N GLY A 174 5.16 -3.58 30.18
CA GLY A 174 6.49 -4.11 29.86
C GLY A 174 7.56 -3.04 29.63
N ILE A 175 7.19 -1.91 29.01
CA ILE A 175 8.09 -0.75 28.87
C ILE A 175 8.45 -0.17 30.23
N THR A 176 7.45 -0.02 31.11
CA THR A 176 7.65 0.49 32.47
C THR A 176 8.53 -0.45 33.30
N ALA A 177 8.36 -1.76 33.13
CA ALA A 177 9.14 -2.80 33.79
C ALA A 177 10.51 -3.08 33.15
N GLY A 178 10.82 -2.51 31.97
CA GLY A 178 12.06 -2.78 31.23
C GLY A 178 12.13 -4.16 30.57
N THR A 179 10.99 -4.85 30.41
CA THR A 179 10.90 -6.19 29.80
C THR A 179 10.51 -6.15 28.32
N GLN A 180 10.07 -4.99 27.82
CA GLN A 180 9.74 -4.78 26.40
C GLN A 180 10.67 -3.71 25.79
N PRO A 181 11.13 -3.89 24.54
CA PRO A 181 11.88 -2.86 23.84
C PRO A 181 10.98 -1.70 23.44
N ARG A 182 11.48 -0.47 23.60
CA ARG A 182 10.81 0.71 23.06
C ARG A 182 10.88 0.70 21.54
N ILE A 183 9.74 0.91 20.88
CA ILE A 183 9.73 1.13 19.43
C ILE A 183 10.39 2.48 19.16
N PRO A 184 11.51 2.52 18.41
CA PRO A 184 12.19 3.77 18.09
C PRO A 184 11.31 4.69 17.23
N LEU A 185 11.45 6.00 17.44
CA LEU A 185 10.76 6.99 16.62
C LEU A 185 11.43 7.08 15.23
N PRO A 186 10.69 7.46 14.17
CA PRO A 186 11.25 7.68 12.85
C PRO A 186 12.46 8.61 12.89
N GLY A 187 13.63 8.12 12.46
CA GLY A 187 14.90 8.85 12.49
C GLY A 187 15.86 8.49 13.63
N GLU A 188 15.48 7.60 14.55
CA GLU A 188 16.35 7.13 15.65
C GLU A 188 17.18 5.88 15.30
N HIS A 189 16.98 5.28 14.11
CA HIS A 189 17.84 4.21 13.62
C HIS A 189 19.20 4.78 13.20
N ARG A 190 20.20 4.66 14.08
CA ARG A 190 21.61 4.90 13.76
C ARG A 190 22.28 3.66 13.21
#